data_AF-A0A524F107-F1
#
_entry.id   AF-A0A524F107-F1
#
_cell.length_a   1.000
_cell.length_b   1.000
_cell.length_c   1.000
_cell.angle_alpha   90.00
_cell.angle_beta   90.00
_cell.angle_gamma   90.00
#
_symmetry.space_group_name_H-M   'P 1'
#
loop_
_entity.id
_entity.type
_entity.pdbx_description
1 polymer ?
#
loop_
_entity_poly.entity_id
_entity_poly.type
_entity_poly.pdbx_seq_one_letter_code
_entity_poly.pdbx_strand_id
1 'polypeptide(L)'
;MLLFLNIYQITFRLLIFNRLQDKIGDPITALLGLGTYIISYFFLAFVSQVWELMIILGFISFAGSMSQGIITGFISRSVDNRSQGKIMGISTAIDNLAQIIGPIAGGLLLSLSGNLPYALVLSLLSVFPFIIAFKVLKFGYDNRKTVIPEDISAEIIKPEIVS
;
A
#
# COMPACT_ATOMS: atom_id res chain seq x y z
N MET A 1 9.91 -22.80 -11.24
CA MET A 1 9.29 -21.59 -11.83
C MET A 1 8.77 -20.62 -10.76
N LEU A 2 7.90 -21.05 -9.83
CA LEU A 2 7.29 -20.18 -8.80
C LEU A 2 8.30 -19.50 -7.86
N LEU A 3 9.38 -20.18 -7.45
CA LEU A 3 10.42 -19.59 -6.60
C LEU A 3 11.14 -18.42 -7.27
N PHE A 4 11.41 -18.54 -8.58
CA PHE A 4 12.04 -17.47 -9.36
C PHE A 4 11.15 -16.23 -9.46
N LEU A 5 9.82 -16.42 -9.60
CA LEU A 5 8.86 -15.32 -9.57
C LEU A 5 8.87 -14.57 -8.23
N ASN A 6 8.91 -15.32 -7.12
CA ASN A 6 8.91 -14.72 -5.79
C ASN A 6 10.21 -13.97 -5.50
N ILE A 7 11.37 -14.55 -5.87
CA ILE A 7 12.67 -13.89 -5.71
C ILE A 7 12.72 -12.59 -6.52
N TYR A 8 12.26 -12.61 -7.78
CA TYR A 8 12.18 -11.42 -8.63
C TYR A 8 11.32 -10.31 -7.99
N GLN A 9 10.14 -10.66 -7.50
CA GLN A 9 9.26 -9.70 -6.84
C GLN A 9 9.89 -9.10 -5.57
N ILE A 10 10.55 -9.92 -4.75
CA ILE A 10 11.20 -9.47 -3.52
C ILE A 10 12.36 -8.51 -3.84
N THR A 11 13.19 -8.84 -4.84
CA THR A 11 14.30 -7.97 -5.24
C THR A 11 13.79 -6.63 -5.79
N PHE A 12 12.77 -6.65 -6.65
CA PHE A 12 12.16 -5.43 -7.19
C PHE A 12 11.55 -4.56 -6.07
N ARG A 13 10.88 -5.21 -5.11
CA ARG A 13 10.30 -4.57 -3.93
C ARG A 13 11.35 -3.90 -3.06
N LEU A 14 12.42 -4.60 -2.68
CA LEU A 14 13.42 -4.09 -1.74
C LEU A 14 14.30 -2.97 -2.32
N LEU A 15 14.64 -3.06 -3.60
CA LEU A 15 15.63 -2.16 -4.21
C LEU A 15 15.04 -0.77 -4.53
N ILE A 16 13.75 -0.70 -4.84
CA ILE A 16 13.07 0.55 -5.22
C ILE A 16 12.41 1.22 -4.00
N PHE A 17 11.85 0.45 -3.06
CA PHE A 17 11.11 0.98 -1.92
C PHE A 17 11.97 1.84 -0.99
N ASN A 18 13.14 1.34 -0.58
CA ASN A 18 14.02 2.07 0.35
C ASN A 18 14.57 3.39 -0.21
N ARG A 19 14.61 3.57 -1.54
CA ARG A 19 15.19 4.76 -2.18
C ARG A 19 14.14 5.83 -2.51
N LEU A 20 12.88 5.44 -2.66
CA LEU A 20 11.81 6.35 -3.10
C LEU A 20 11.06 7.00 -1.93
N GLN A 21 10.95 6.30 -0.78
CA GLN A 21 10.24 6.80 0.40
C GLN A 21 10.91 8.04 1.01
N ASP A 22 12.24 8.08 1.07
CA ASP A 22 12.99 9.18 1.71
C ASP A 22 12.91 10.51 0.94
N LYS A 23 12.50 10.52 -0.33
CA LYS A 23 12.57 11.71 -1.20
C LYS A 23 11.23 12.37 -1.51
N ILE A 24 10.11 11.67 -1.42
CA ILE A 24 8.82 12.11 -2.01
C ILE A 24 7.72 12.35 -0.96
N GLY A 25 7.88 11.82 0.24
CA GLY A 25 6.93 11.99 1.34
C GLY A 25 5.76 11.00 1.32
N ASP A 26 5.26 10.67 2.52
CA ASP A 26 4.24 9.64 2.77
C ASP A 26 2.97 9.77 1.88
N PRO A 27 2.26 10.91 1.82
CA PRO A 27 0.97 10.97 1.11
C PRO A 27 1.10 10.82 -0.41
N ILE A 28 2.16 11.36 -1.01
CA ILE A 28 2.39 11.28 -2.46
C ILE A 28 2.82 9.86 -2.84
N THR A 29 3.66 9.22 -2.02
CA THR A 29 4.12 7.84 -2.23
C THR A 29 2.95 6.86 -2.22
N ALA A 30 1.99 7.01 -1.30
CA ALA A 30 0.79 6.16 -1.26
C ALA A 30 -0.09 6.33 -2.50
N LEU A 31 -0.29 7.58 -2.96
CA LEU A 31 -1.07 7.88 -4.16
C LEU A 31 -0.40 7.35 -5.43
N LEU A 32 0.92 7.43 -5.55
CA LEU A 32 1.66 6.86 -6.67
C LEU A 32 1.54 5.33 -6.70
N GLY A 33 1.60 4.67 -5.54
CA GLY A 33 1.36 3.23 -5.44
C GLY A 33 -0.05 2.86 -5.92
N LEU A 34 -1.07 3.53 -5.40
CA LEU A 34 -2.47 3.29 -5.80
C LEU A 34 -2.74 3.61 -7.28
N GLY A 35 -2.12 4.67 -7.82
CA GLY A 35 -2.19 4.97 -9.26
C GLY A 35 -1.54 3.89 -10.11
N THR A 36 -0.41 3.34 -9.64
CA THR A 36 0.28 2.23 -10.32
C THR A 36 -0.60 0.98 -10.39
N TYR A 37 -1.38 0.67 -9.33
CA TYR A 37 -2.35 -0.44 -9.36
C TYR A 37 -3.37 -0.31 -10.50
N ILE A 38 -3.97 0.86 -10.66
CA ILE A 38 -4.99 1.11 -11.70
C ILE A 38 -4.40 0.85 -13.09
N ILE A 39 -3.20 1.36 -13.33
CA ILE A 39 -2.46 1.21 -14.59
C ILE A 39 -2.11 -0.26 -14.80
N SER A 40 -1.49 -0.92 -13.83
CA SER A 40 -1.07 -2.32 -13.94
C SER A 40 -2.23 -3.27 -14.19
N TYR A 41 -3.38 -3.08 -13.51
CA TYR A 41 -4.56 -3.89 -13.75
C TYR A 41 -5.19 -3.65 -15.11
N PHE A 42 -5.16 -2.42 -15.63
CA PHE A 42 -5.61 -2.13 -16.98
C PHE A 42 -4.75 -2.84 -18.04
N PHE A 43 -3.42 -2.80 -17.89
CA PHE A 43 -2.49 -3.48 -18.80
C PHE A 43 -2.60 -5.00 -18.79
N LEU A 44 -3.21 -5.56 -17.76
CA LEU A 44 -3.45 -7.00 -17.65
C LEU A 44 -4.35 -7.54 -18.79
N ALA A 45 -5.16 -6.67 -19.42
CA ALA A 45 -5.99 -7.01 -20.58
C ALA A 45 -5.18 -7.42 -21.81
N PHE A 46 -3.96 -6.90 -21.95
CA PHE A 46 -3.13 -7.05 -23.16
C PHE A 46 -2.07 -8.14 -23.02
N VAL A 47 -2.02 -8.80 -21.86
CA VAL A 47 -1.05 -9.86 -21.58
C VAL A 47 -1.32 -11.06 -22.49
N SER A 48 -0.31 -11.38 -23.29
CA SER A 48 -0.30 -12.53 -24.19
C SER A 48 0.82 -13.52 -23.83
N GLN A 49 1.86 -13.05 -23.14
CA GLN A 49 3.04 -13.84 -22.82
C GLN A 49 3.34 -13.87 -21.32
N VAL A 50 3.97 -14.94 -20.85
CA VAL A 50 4.33 -15.12 -19.42
C VAL A 50 5.28 -14.02 -18.94
N TRP A 51 6.21 -13.55 -19.78
CA TRP A 51 7.15 -12.51 -19.39
C TRP A 51 6.49 -11.14 -19.17
N GLU A 52 5.42 -10.83 -19.91
CA GLU A 52 4.63 -9.60 -19.72
C GLU A 52 3.90 -9.64 -18.37
N LEU A 53 3.33 -10.81 -18.04
CA LEU A 53 2.70 -11.04 -16.75
C LEU A 53 3.69 -10.84 -15.60
N MET A 54 4.93 -11.30 -15.73
CA MET A 54 5.97 -11.12 -14.71
C MET A 54 6.27 -9.63 -14.45
N ILE A 55 6.36 -8.83 -15.50
CA ILE A 55 6.61 -7.39 -15.40
C ILE A 55 5.43 -6.72 -14.68
N ILE A 56 4.20 -7.02 -15.08
CA ILE A 56 2.99 -6.44 -14.48
C ILE A 56 2.86 -6.83 -13.00
N LEU A 57 3.11 -8.11 -12.66
CA LEU A 57 3.12 -8.55 -11.26
C LEU A 57 4.22 -7.85 -10.45
N GLY A 58 5.37 -7.56 -11.05
CA GLY A 58 6.41 -6.73 -10.44
C GLY A 58 5.91 -5.33 -10.07
N PHE A 59 5.21 -4.66 -11.00
CA PHE A 59 4.60 -3.35 -10.73
C PHE A 59 3.50 -3.40 -9.68
N ILE A 60 2.65 -4.43 -9.68
CA ILE A 60 1.59 -4.64 -8.68
C ILE A 60 2.21 -4.82 -7.28
N SER A 61 3.25 -5.65 -7.16
CA SER A 61 3.95 -5.87 -5.89
C SER A 61 4.67 -4.60 -5.40
N PHE A 62 5.22 -3.82 -6.33
CA PHE A 62 5.79 -2.50 -6.02
C PHE A 62 4.73 -1.52 -5.52
N ALA A 63 3.61 -1.41 -6.23
CA ALA A 63 2.47 -0.59 -5.87
C ALA A 63 1.94 -0.89 -4.46
N GLY A 64 1.77 -2.18 -4.14
CA GLY A 64 1.31 -2.63 -2.83
C GLY A 64 2.25 -2.27 -1.70
N SER A 65 3.55 -2.32 -1.95
CA SER A 65 4.56 -1.95 -0.95
C SER A 65 4.48 -0.47 -0.59
N MET A 66 4.31 0.40 -1.59
CA MET A 66 4.16 1.83 -1.40
C MET A 66 2.86 2.17 -0.65
N SER A 67 1.73 1.58 -1.04
CA SER A 67 0.44 1.91 -0.44
C SER A 67 0.26 1.30 0.95
N GLN A 68 0.56 0.01 1.12
CA GLN A 68 0.25 -0.73 2.35
C GLN A 68 1.09 -0.23 3.53
N GLY A 69 2.39 0.02 3.34
CA GLY A 69 3.26 0.52 4.42
C GLY A 69 2.78 1.84 5.00
N ILE A 70 2.34 2.75 4.12
CA ILE A 70 1.92 4.10 4.49
C ILE A 70 0.52 4.08 5.12
N ILE A 71 -0.41 3.28 4.58
CA ILE A 71 -1.75 3.10 5.15
C ILE A 71 -1.64 2.49 6.55
N THR A 72 -0.86 1.43 6.72
CA THR A 72 -0.66 0.78 8.03
C THR A 72 0.01 1.71 9.03
N GLY A 73 1.02 2.49 8.61
CA GLY A 73 1.65 3.51 9.44
C GLY A 73 0.67 4.63 9.83
N PHE A 74 -0.20 5.04 8.92
CA PHE A 74 -1.25 6.03 9.20
C PHE A 74 -2.28 5.50 10.21
N ILE A 75 -2.77 4.27 10.04
CA ILE A 75 -3.70 3.63 10.97
C ILE A 75 -3.07 3.53 12.35
N SER A 76 -1.83 3.04 12.43
CA SER A 76 -1.07 2.88 13.66
C SER A 76 -0.93 4.21 14.44
N ARG A 77 -0.67 5.32 13.74
CA ARG A 77 -0.54 6.68 14.34
C ARG A 77 -1.87 7.41 14.56
N SER A 78 -3.00 6.83 14.17
CA SER A 78 -4.33 7.44 14.31
C SER A 78 -5.17 6.79 15.40
N VAL A 79 -4.58 5.83 16.12
CA VAL A 79 -5.26 4.99 17.10
C VAL A 79 -4.53 5.09 18.43
N ASP A 80 -5.28 5.18 19.52
CA ASP A 80 -4.69 5.23 20.87
C ASP A 80 -3.91 3.95 21.19
N ASN A 81 -2.79 4.09 21.90
CA ASN A 81 -1.88 2.99 22.27
C ASN A 81 -2.62 1.77 22.89
N ARG A 82 -3.68 1.99 23.67
CA ARG A 82 -4.47 0.92 24.30
C ARG A 82 -5.29 0.10 23.31
N SER A 83 -5.64 0.68 22.16
CA SER A 83 -6.50 0.07 21.14
C SER A 83 -5.77 -0.30 19.85
N GLN A 84 -4.52 0.14 19.70
CA GLN A 84 -3.68 -0.07 18.53
C GLN A 84 -3.56 -1.56 18.15
N GLY A 85 -3.26 -2.43 19.12
CA GLY A 85 -3.15 -3.88 18.89
C GLY A 85 -4.47 -4.50 18.40
N LYS A 86 -5.61 -4.04 18.93
CA LYS A 86 -6.94 -4.50 18.50
C LYS A 86 -7.24 -4.07 17.06
N ILE A 87 -6.98 -2.81 16.71
CA ILE A 87 -7.27 -2.28 15.36
C ILE A 87 -6.32 -2.87 14.31
N MET A 88 -5.03 -3.02 14.63
CA MET A 88 -4.08 -3.71 13.75
C MET A 88 -4.42 -5.18 13.57
N GLY A 89 -4.86 -5.86 14.64
CA GLY A 89 -5.36 -7.24 14.56
C GLY A 89 -6.59 -7.37 13.64
N ILE A 90 -7.57 -6.47 13.76
CA ILE A 90 -8.74 -6.44 12.87
C ILE A 90 -8.33 -6.18 11.42
N SER A 91 -7.44 -5.21 11.19
CA SER A 91 -6.93 -4.88 9.85
C SER A 91 -6.25 -6.10 9.21
N THR A 92 -5.42 -6.82 9.99
CA THR A 92 -4.75 -8.04 9.54
C THR A 92 -5.74 -9.17 9.25
N ALA A 93 -6.78 -9.32 10.07
CA ALA A 93 -7.83 -10.31 9.82
C ALA A 93 -8.59 -10.03 8.53
N ILE A 94 -8.92 -8.76 8.25
CA ILE A 94 -9.55 -8.33 6.99
C ILE A 94 -8.63 -8.61 5.80
N ASP A 95 -7.34 -8.27 5.90
CA ASP A 95 -6.35 -8.54 4.85
C ASP A 95 -6.25 -10.05 4.54
N ASN A 96 -6.26 -10.90 5.57
CA ASN A 96 -6.22 -12.35 5.38
C ASN A 96 -7.51 -12.89 4.72
N LEU A 97 -8.68 -12.36 5.10
CA LEU A 97 -9.94 -12.71 4.45
C LEU A 97 -9.93 -12.29 2.97
N ALA A 98 -9.43 -11.09 2.67
CA ALA A 98 -9.27 -10.61 1.30
C ALA A 98 -8.32 -11.48 0.48
N GLN A 99 -7.24 -12.01 1.08
CA GLN A 99 -6.32 -12.93 0.42
C GLN A 99 -6.93 -14.31 0.11
N ILE A 100 -7.94 -14.74 0.86
CA ILE A 100 -8.68 -15.98 0.58
C ILE A 100 -9.72 -15.73 -0.51
N ILE A 101 -10.52 -14.68 -0.35
CA ILE A 101 -11.66 -14.38 -1.23
C ILE A 101 -11.17 -13.87 -2.59
N GLY A 102 -10.09 -13.08 -2.61
CA GLY A 102 -9.55 -12.42 -3.80
C GLY A 102 -9.24 -13.38 -4.95
N PRO A 103 -8.43 -14.44 -4.76
CA PRO A 103 -8.13 -15.43 -5.79
C PRO A 103 -9.37 -16.22 -6.25
N ILE A 104 -10.30 -16.53 -5.34
CA ILE A 104 -11.52 -17.26 -5.69
C ILE A 104 -12.40 -16.39 -6.60
N ALA A 105 -12.70 -15.16 -6.17
CA ALA A 105 -13.49 -14.22 -6.94
C ALA A 105 -12.81 -13.85 -8.27
N GLY A 106 -11.50 -13.60 -8.23
CA GLY A 106 -10.71 -13.27 -9.42
C GLY A 106 -10.63 -14.42 -10.43
N GLY A 107 -10.42 -15.66 -9.96
CA GLY A 107 -10.39 -16.84 -10.81
C GLY A 107 -11.74 -17.12 -11.48
N LEU A 108 -12.85 -16.95 -10.76
CA LEU A 108 -14.19 -17.05 -11.33
C LEU A 108 -14.46 -15.96 -12.37
N LEU A 109 -14.11 -14.72 -12.06
CA LEU A 109 -14.29 -13.59 -12.97
C LEU A 109 -13.48 -13.78 -14.27
N LEU A 110 -12.22 -14.21 -14.15
CA LEU A 110 -11.36 -14.50 -15.28
C LEU A 110 -11.90 -15.64 -16.15
N SER A 111 -12.42 -16.70 -15.52
CA SER A 111 -12.96 -17.88 -16.21
C SER A 111 -14.24 -17.58 -16.98
N LEU A 112 -15.11 -16.72 -16.44
CA LEU A 112 -16.41 -16.42 -17.05
C LEU A 112 -16.35 -15.33 -18.13
N SER A 113 -15.39 -14.39 -18.02
CA SER A 113 -15.39 -13.17 -18.83
C SER A 113 -14.15 -13.01 -19.73
N GLY A 114 -13.06 -13.73 -19.47
CA GLY A 114 -11.80 -13.57 -20.20
C GLY A 114 -11.01 -12.32 -19.76
N ASN A 115 -9.86 -12.09 -20.40
CA ASN A 115 -8.83 -11.15 -19.90
C ASN A 115 -9.28 -9.68 -19.89
N LEU A 116 -9.97 -9.22 -20.93
CA LEU A 116 -10.34 -7.81 -21.08
C LEU A 116 -11.36 -7.33 -20.02
N PRO A 117 -12.54 -7.97 -19.86
CA PRO A 117 -13.49 -7.58 -18.82
C PRO A 117 -12.93 -7.83 -17.41
N TYR A 118 -12.12 -8.87 -17.20
CA TYR A 118 -11.42 -9.09 -15.93
C TYR A 118 -10.53 -7.89 -15.55
N ALA A 119 -9.68 -7.44 -16.47
CA ALA A 119 -8.79 -6.30 -16.27
C ALA A 119 -9.55 -4.99 -16.01
N LEU A 120 -10.64 -4.74 -16.74
CA LEU A 120 -11.48 -3.55 -16.55
C LEU A 120 -12.14 -3.53 -15.18
N VAL A 121 -12.70 -4.66 -14.72
CA VAL A 121 -13.32 -4.75 -13.40
C VAL A 121 -12.29 -4.49 -12.29
N LEU A 122 -11.10 -5.08 -12.38
CA LEU A 122 -10.04 -4.85 -11.40
C LEU A 122 -9.56 -3.40 -11.39
N SER A 123 -9.39 -2.79 -12.57
CA SER A 123 -8.98 -1.40 -12.71
C SER A 123 -10.03 -0.45 -12.10
N LEU A 124 -11.32 -0.68 -12.39
CA LEU A 124 -12.41 0.11 -11.80
C LEU A 124 -12.51 -0.07 -10.28
N LEU A 125 -12.36 -1.30 -9.78
CA LEU A 125 -12.40 -1.59 -8.35
C LEU A 125 -11.25 -0.87 -7.61
N SER A 126 -10.08 -0.76 -8.24
CA SER A 126 -8.91 -0.09 -7.65
C SER A 126 -8.97 1.45 -7.72
N VAL A 127 -9.88 2.04 -8.50
CA VAL A 127 -10.18 3.49 -8.42
C VAL A 127 -10.82 3.86 -7.09
N PHE A 128 -11.63 2.98 -6.50
CA PHE A 128 -12.30 3.25 -5.22
C PHE A 128 -11.33 3.52 -4.05
N PRO A 129 -10.34 2.64 -3.74
CA PRO A 129 -9.35 2.92 -2.72
C PRO A 129 -8.46 4.11 -3.07
N PHE A 130 -8.21 4.39 -4.36
CA PHE A 130 -7.49 5.59 -4.78
C PHE A 130 -8.25 6.87 -4.39
N ILE A 131 -9.56 6.95 -4.64
CA ILE A 131 -10.38 8.11 -4.27
C ILE A 131 -10.43 8.29 -2.75
N ILE A 132 -10.60 7.20 -1.99
CA ILE A 132 -10.61 7.24 -0.52
C ILE A 132 -9.26 7.74 -0.01
N ALA A 133 -8.16 7.13 -0.46
CA ALA A 133 -6.82 7.54 -0.06
C ALA A 133 -6.53 9.00 -0.45
N PHE A 134 -6.96 9.45 -1.62
CA PHE A 134 -6.81 10.83 -2.04
C PHE A 134 -7.53 11.80 -1.09
N LYS A 135 -8.77 11.49 -0.71
CA LYS A 135 -9.51 12.32 0.27
C LYS A 135 -8.85 12.27 1.65
N VAL A 136 -8.52 11.08 2.16
CA VAL A 136 -7.96 10.89 3.50
C VAL A 136 -6.55 11.50 3.62
N LEU A 137 -5.69 11.32 2.63
CA LEU A 137 -4.32 11.84 2.66
C LEU A 137 -4.27 13.34 2.42
N LYS A 138 -5.09 13.88 1.50
CA LYS A 138 -5.16 15.32 1.26
C LYS A 138 -5.71 16.07 2.49
N PHE A 139 -6.70 15.50 3.18
CA PHE A 139 -7.34 16.15 4.33
C PHE A 139 -6.65 15.84 5.67
N GLY A 140 -6.06 14.64 5.81
CA GLY A 140 -5.44 14.18 7.05
C GLY A 140 -3.97 14.55 7.21
N TYR A 141 -3.25 14.86 6.13
CA TYR A 141 -1.86 15.34 6.20
C TYR A 141 -1.77 16.84 6.50
N ASP A 142 -2.71 17.63 5.99
CA ASP A 142 -2.78 19.09 6.21
C ASP A 142 -2.99 19.44 7.69
N ASN A 143 -3.79 18.64 8.41
CA ASN A 143 -4.08 18.83 9.83
C ASN A 143 -2.98 18.37 10.82
N ARG A 144 -1.87 17.75 10.37
CA ARG A 144 -0.79 17.29 11.28
C ARG A 144 0.46 18.15 11.26
N LYS A 145 0.59 19.12 10.36
CA LYS A 145 1.70 20.11 10.41
C LYS A 145 1.58 21.08 11.59
N THR A 146 0.43 21.11 12.28
CA THR A 146 0.12 22.04 13.38
C THR A 146 0.29 21.45 14.78
N VAL A 147 0.63 20.15 14.92
CA VAL A 147 0.69 19.46 16.23
C VAL A 147 2.03 18.75 16.43
N ILE A 148 3.13 19.43 16.10
CA ILE A 148 4.41 19.16 16.76
C ILE A 148 4.81 20.49 17.40
N PRO A 149 4.45 20.74 18.68
CA PRO A 149 5.11 21.78 19.44
C PRO A 149 6.60 21.42 19.48
N GLU A 150 7.44 22.31 18.97
CA GLU A 150 8.92 22.27 19.10
C GLU A 150 9.40 22.19 20.58
N ASP A 151 8.49 22.36 21.53
CA ASP A 151 8.72 22.53 22.95
C ASP A 151 9.19 21.25 23.69
N ILE A 152 8.73 20.06 23.29
CA ILE A 152 9.00 18.84 24.09
C ILE A 152 10.45 18.32 23.93
N SER A 153 11.20 18.82 22.94
CA SER A 153 12.63 18.47 22.79
C SER A 153 13.52 19.17 23.83
N ALA A 154 13.05 20.26 24.45
CA ALA A 154 13.85 21.07 25.37
C ALA A 154 13.73 20.62 26.84
N GLU A 155 12.66 19.92 27.22
CA GLU A 155 12.40 19.61 28.64
C GLU A 155 13.04 18.28 29.10
N ILE A 156 13.40 17.38 28.19
CA ILE A 156 13.99 16.06 28.53
C ILE A 156 15.53 16.13 28.65
N ILE A 157 16.18 17.24 28.27
CA ILE A 157 17.64 17.43 28.38
C ILE A 157 17.97 18.39 29.53
N LYS A 158 17.44 18.13 30.74
CA LYS A 158 18.12 18.53 31.97
C LYS A 158 18.42 17.27 32.77
N PRO A 159 19.64 16.74 32.69
CA PRO A 159 20.08 15.78 33.70
C PRO A 159 20.18 16.55 35.02
N GLU A 160 19.26 16.28 35.95
CA GLU A 160 19.50 16.53 37.37
C GLU A 160 20.73 15.71 37.77
N ILE A 161 21.88 16.35 37.71
CA ILE A 161 23.06 15.98 38.48
C ILE A 161 23.05 16.89 39.71
N VAL A 162 23.34 16.29 40.86
CA VAL A 162 23.67 16.89 42.17
C VAL A 162 22.48 17.14 43.10
N SER A 163 22.24 16.18 44.00
CA SER A 163 22.79 16.25 45.38
C SER A 163 22.56 14.94 46.12
#